data_AF-A0A359M0I8-F1
#
_entry.id   AF-A0A359M0I8-F1
#
_cell.length_a   1.000
_cell.length_b   1.000
_cell.length_c   1.000
_cell.angle_alpha   90.00
_cell.angle_beta   90.00
_cell.angle_gamma   90.00
#
_symmetry.space_group_name_H-M   'P 1'
#
loop_
_entity.id
_entity.type
_entity.pdbx_description
1 polymer ?
#
loop_
_entity_poly.entity_id
_entity_poly.type
_entity_poly.pdbx_seq_one_letter_code
_entity_poly.pdbx_strand_id
1 'polypeptide(L)'
;GQLRNTIVSRMADTFAESGVPFLDMAANQIELAQTIADHIQPVFSDLGLVLETFVVENLSLPEELQKRLDERIGMNMVGDMGRYTAFNAAQSLPIAAANEGGGGAGLGAGLGAGMVLAQNMMGALKPAAEAAPAGASAAAPAVQGETKFCLECGKTIPKRAKFCPECGGAQS
;
A
#
# COMPACT_ATOMS: atom_id res chain seq x y z
N GLY A 1 26.12 13.86 -26.11
CA GLY A 1 27.45 13.23 -26.28
C GLY A 1 27.27 11.75 -26.46
N GLN A 2 28.07 11.12 -27.33
CA GLN A 2 27.94 9.69 -27.68
C GLN A 2 28.03 8.78 -26.45
N LEU A 3 29.01 8.99 -25.57
CA LEU A 3 29.20 8.22 -24.32
C LEU A 3 27.96 8.26 -23.41
N ARG A 4 27.40 9.45 -23.20
CA ARG A 4 26.18 9.62 -22.39
C ARG A 4 25.02 8.80 -22.96
N ASN A 5 24.83 8.82 -24.28
CA ASN A 5 23.75 8.06 -24.91
C ASN A 5 23.97 6.56 -24.77
N THR A 6 25.21 6.09 -24.91
CA THR A 6 25.57 4.69 -24.71
C THR A 6 25.30 4.22 -23.27
N ILE A 7 25.69 5.02 -22.28
CA ILE A 7 25.44 4.74 -20.85
C ILE A 7 23.94 4.65 -20.58
N VAL A 8 23.17 5.65 -21.03
CA VAL A 8 21.71 5.68 -20.82
C VAL A 8 21.02 4.49 -21.48
N SER A 9 21.43 4.11 -22.69
CA SER A 9 20.89 2.93 -23.37
C SER A 9 21.18 1.66 -22.58
N ARG A 10 22.43 1.44 -22.14
CA ARG A 10 22.80 0.26 -21.36
C ARG A 10 22.10 0.20 -20.01
N MET A 11 21.96 1.33 -19.32
CA MET A 11 21.18 1.38 -18.08
C MET A 11 19.73 0.96 -18.33
N ALA A 12 19.09 1.47 -19.38
CA ALA A 12 17.72 1.09 -19.72
C ALA A 12 17.59 -0.42 -20.02
N ASP A 13 18.54 -0.99 -20.76
CA ASP A 13 18.60 -2.42 -21.06
C ASP A 13 18.76 -3.24 -19.76
N THR A 14 19.69 -2.87 -18.88
CA THR A 14 19.90 -3.53 -17.58
C THR A 14 18.65 -3.48 -16.70
N PHE A 15 17.92 -2.35 -16.67
CA PHE A 15 16.67 -2.24 -15.93
C PHE A 15 15.59 -3.18 -16.48
N ALA A 16 15.46 -3.26 -17.80
CA ALA A 16 14.48 -4.13 -18.44
C ALA A 16 14.77 -5.63 -18.23
N GLU A 17 16.05 -6.01 -18.21
CA GLU A 17 16.49 -7.40 -18.07
C GLU A 17 16.57 -7.89 -16.61
N SER A 18 16.78 -6.98 -15.65
CA SER A 18 17.02 -7.35 -14.25
C SER A 18 15.88 -8.14 -13.60
N GLY A 19 14.63 -7.96 -14.05
CA GLY A 19 13.45 -8.58 -13.43
C GLY A 19 13.21 -8.17 -11.96
N VAL A 20 14.02 -7.27 -11.40
CA VAL A 20 13.94 -6.83 -10.01
C VAL A 20 12.82 -5.79 -9.89
N PRO A 21 11.98 -5.83 -8.84
CA PRO A 21 11.02 -4.76 -8.59
C PRO A 21 11.75 -3.43 -8.39
N PHE A 22 11.27 -2.34 -9.00
CA PHE A 22 11.88 -1.02 -8.89
C PHE A 22 12.14 -0.59 -7.43
N LEU A 23 11.25 -0.96 -6.50
CA LEU A 23 11.39 -0.63 -5.08
C LEU A 23 12.61 -1.26 -4.43
N ASP A 24 12.93 -2.51 -4.79
CA ASP A 24 14.13 -3.17 -4.28
C ASP A 24 15.40 -2.58 -4.89
N MET A 25 15.35 -2.14 -6.14
CA MET A 25 16.46 -1.40 -6.75
C MET A 25 16.68 -0.03 -6.09
N ALA A 26 15.59 0.67 -5.74
CA ALA A 26 15.65 1.94 -5.04
C ALA A 26 16.13 1.79 -3.58
N ALA A 27 15.84 0.68 -2.93
CA ALA A 27 16.39 0.37 -1.62
C ALA A 27 17.89 0.04 -1.69
N ASN A 28 18.35 -0.60 -2.76
CA ASN A 28 19.71 -1.14 -2.90
C ASN A 28 20.52 -0.43 -4.01
N GLN A 29 20.62 0.89 -3.93
CA GLN A 29 21.26 1.71 -4.98
C GLN A 29 22.74 1.38 -5.21
N ILE A 30 23.46 0.90 -4.19
CA ILE A 30 24.89 0.53 -4.31
C ILE A 30 25.04 -0.72 -5.19
N GLU A 31 24.24 -1.75 -4.93
CA GLU A 31 24.27 -3.00 -5.71
C GLU A 31 23.77 -2.76 -7.13
N LEU A 32 22.78 -1.89 -7.30
CA LEU A 32 22.35 -1.42 -8.61
C LEU A 32 23.49 -0.72 -9.36
N ALA A 33 24.20 0.20 -8.71
CA ALA A 33 25.32 0.92 -9.31
C ALA A 33 26.44 -0.03 -9.75
N GLN A 34 26.77 -1.02 -8.92
CA GLN A 34 27.77 -2.05 -9.25
C GLN A 34 27.34 -2.92 -10.43
N THR A 35 26.09 -3.40 -10.42
CA THR A 35 25.55 -4.20 -11.52
C THR A 35 25.60 -3.44 -12.85
N ILE A 36 25.20 -2.18 -12.84
CA ILE A 36 25.26 -1.31 -14.03
C ILE A 36 26.71 -1.08 -14.45
N ALA A 37 27.62 -0.83 -13.50
CA ALA A 37 29.04 -0.64 -13.79
C ALA A 37 29.63 -1.86 -14.50
N ASP A 38 29.36 -3.07 -14.00
CA ASP A 38 29.86 -4.33 -14.58
C ASP A 38 29.38 -4.53 -16.03
N HIS A 39 28.13 -4.16 -16.32
CA HIS A 39 27.58 -4.22 -17.69
C HIS A 39 28.14 -3.15 -18.64
N ILE A 40 28.53 -1.99 -18.11
CA ILE A 40 29.03 -0.87 -18.92
C ILE A 40 30.56 -0.95 -19.13
N GLN A 41 31.29 -1.55 -18.18
CA GLN A 41 32.73 -1.76 -18.22
C GLN A 41 33.26 -2.30 -19.58
N PRO A 42 32.68 -3.37 -20.17
CA PRO A 42 33.16 -3.89 -21.46
C PRO A 42 32.96 -2.87 -22.60
N VAL A 43 31.86 -2.12 -22.58
CA VAL A 43 31.58 -1.11 -23.62
C VAL A 43 32.58 0.05 -23.56
N PHE A 44 33.02 0.43 -22.36
CA PHE A 44 34.09 1.42 -22.20
C PHE A 44 35.43 0.88 -22.70
N SER A 45 35.71 -0.40 -22.41
CA SER A 45 36.94 -1.07 -22.85
C SER A 45 37.03 -1.14 -24.38
N ASP A 46 35.92 -1.42 -25.07
CA ASP A 46 35.83 -1.42 -26.54
C ASP A 46 36.15 -0.04 -27.16
N LEU A 47 35.91 1.03 -26.40
CA LEU A 47 36.22 2.41 -26.79
C LEU A 47 37.63 2.86 -26.37
N GLY A 48 38.42 1.98 -25.73
CA GLY A 48 39.74 2.31 -25.19
C GLY A 48 39.69 3.15 -23.91
N LEU A 49 38.58 3.10 -23.17
CA LEU A 49 38.35 3.86 -21.94
C LEU A 49 38.27 2.91 -20.74
N VAL A 50 38.67 3.41 -19.57
CA VAL A 50 38.50 2.71 -18.28
C VAL A 50 37.42 3.43 -17.46
N LEU A 51 36.49 2.65 -16.91
CA LEU A 51 35.52 3.11 -15.94
C LEU A 51 36.09 2.89 -14.52
N GLU A 52 36.53 3.96 -13.86
CA GLU A 52 37.08 3.84 -12.49
C GLU A 52 36.01 3.81 -11.41
N THR A 53 34.95 4.61 -11.57
CA THR A 53 33.90 4.72 -10.56
C THR A 53 32.58 5.07 -11.22
N PHE A 54 31.52 4.39 -10.79
CA PHE A 54 30.15 4.66 -11.20
C PHE A 54 29.29 4.84 -9.95
N VAL A 55 28.55 5.95 -9.88
CA VAL A 55 27.69 6.29 -8.75
C VAL A 55 26.32 6.68 -9.27
N VAL A 56 25.27 6.12 -8.67
CA VAL A 56 23.89 6.54 -8.91
C VAL A 56 23.57 7.65 -7.91
N GLU A 57 23.31 8.86 -8.41
CA GLU A 57 23.04 10.02 -7.53
C GLU A 57 21.61 10.02 -6.97
N ASN A 58 20.62 9.65 -7.77
CA ASN A 58 19.23 9.61 -7.34
C ASN A 58 18.42 8.65 -8.23
N LEU A 59 17.72 7.71 -7.61
CA LEU A 59 16.66 6.92 -8.24
C LEU A 59 15.31 7.32 -7.66
N SER A 60 14.57 8.16 -8.39
CA SER A 60 13.24 8.62 -7.98
C SER A 60 12.15 7.75 -8.59
N LEU A 61 11.17 7.37 -7.77
CA LEU A 61 9.93 6.77 -8.25
C LEU A 61 9.16 7.80 -9.09
N PRO A 62 8.65 7.42 -10.29
CA PRO A 62 7.63 8.18 -10.99
C PRO A 62 6.42 8.47 -10.10
N GLU A 63 5.78 9.63 -10.26
CA GLU A 63 4.62 10.04 -9.43
C GLU A 63 3.46 9.03 -9.47
N GLU A 64 3.22 8.40 -10.61
CA GLU A 64 2.19 7.35 -10.74
C GLU A 64 2.52 6.15 -9.85
N LEU A 65 3.80 5.76 -9.75
CA LEU A 65 4.22 4.65 -8.90
C LEU A 65 4.18 5.02 -7.41
N GLN A 66 4.47 6.26 -7.05
CA GLN A 66 4.29 6.75 -5.68
C GLN A 66 2.84 6.64 -5.22
N LYS A 67 1.88 7.13 -6.03
CA LYS A 67 0.45 7.04 -5.68
C LYS A 67 -0.02 5.61 -5.49
N ARG A 68 0.40 4.69 -6.36
CA ARG A 68 0.06 3.26 -6.26
C ARG A 68 0.68 2.62 -5.01
N LEU A 69 1.90 3.02 -4.67
CA LEU A 69 2.55 2.56 -3.46
C LEU A 69 1.82 3.08 -2.21
N ASP A 70 1.44 4.36 -2.18
CA ASP A 70 0.69 4.97 -1.08
C ASP A 70 -0.70 4.36 -0.94
N GLU A 71 -1.41 4.06 -2.03
CA GLU A 71 -2.67 3.30 -2.01
C GLU A 71 -2.45 1.92 -1.38
N ARG A 72 -1.39 1.20 -1.79
CA ARG A 72 -1.08 -0.14 -1.27
C ARG A 72 -0.66 -0.10 0.20
N ILE A 73 0.15 0.88 0.60
CA ILE A 73 0.55 1.09 1.99
C ILE A 73 -0.68 1.46 2.81
N GLY A 74 -1.52 2.37 2.33
CA GLY A 74 -2.80 2.72 2.95
C GLY A 74 -3.69 1.49 3.16
N MET A 75 -3.86 0.65 2.14
CA MET A 75 -4.63 -0.59 2.25
C MET A 75 -4.02 -1.58 3.26
N ASN A 76 -2.69 -1.70 3.32
CA ASN A 76 -2.03 -2.62 4.27
C ASN A 76 -1.98 -2.09 5.71
N MET A 77 -1.81 -0.78 5.88
CA MET A 77 -1.69 -0.13 7.19
C MET A 77 -3.06 -0.02 7.89
N VAL A 78 -4.12 0.01 7.09
CA VAL A 78 -5.46 0.25 7.61
C VAL A 78 -6.00 -0.97 8.34
N GLY A 79 -5.91 -2.20 7.79
CA GLY A 79 -6.44 -3.42 8.40
C GLY A 79 -7.97 -3.44 8.68
N ASP A 80 -8.58 -2.26 8.79
CA ASP A 80 -9.93 -1.93 9.18
C ASP A 80 -10.41 -0.77 8.27
N MET A 81 -11.06 -1.15 7.16
CA MET A 81 -11.48 -0.26 6.07
C MET A 81 -12.24 1.00 6.52
N GLY A 82 -12.80 1.02 7.73
CA GLY A 82 -13.45 2.20 8.30
C GLY A 82 -12.50 3.40 8.56
N ARG A 83 -11.24 3.17 8.92
CA ARG A 83 -10.28 4.28 9.16
C ARG A 83 -9.76 4.89 7.86
N TYR A 84 -9.66 4.11 6.79
CA TYR A 84 -9.26 4.59 5.46
C TYR A 84 -10.33 5.46 4.81
N THR A 85 -11.59 5.03 4.87
CA THR A 85 -12.70 5.84 4.36
C THR A 85 -12.84 7.14 5.13
N ALA A 86 -12.68 7.11 6.46
CA ALA A 86 -12.62 8.32 7.29
C ALA A 86 -11.43 9.23 6.94
N PHE A 87 -10.23 8.66 6.71
CA PHE A 87 -9.04 9.43 6.33
C PHE A 87 -9.16 10.05 4.93
N ASN A 88 -9.64 9.30 3.94
CA ASN A 88 -9.88 9.83 2.59
C ASN A 88 -10.99 10.88 2.58
N ALA A 89 -12.07 10.68 3.35
CA ALA A 89 -13.09 11.71 3.54
C ALA A 89 -12.47 12.97 4.16
N ALA A 90 -11.64 12.83 5.20
CA ALA A 90 -10.95 13.95 5.84
C ALA A 90 -9.96 14.68 4.91
N GLN A 91 -9.26 13.98 4.02
CA GLN A 91 -8.39 14.61 3.02
C GLN A 91 -9.16 15.28 1.87
N SER A 92 -10.34 14.76 1.51
CA SER A 92 -11.21 15.37 0.49
C SER A 92 -11.97 16.61 0.96
N LEU A 93 -12.18 16.74 2.28
CA LEU A 93 -12.85 17.87 2.93
C LEU A 93 -12.20 19.23 2.60
N PRO A 94 -10.87 19.43 2.71
CA PRO A 94 -10.24 20.69 2.33
C PRO A 94 -10.27 20.96 0.81
N ILE A 95 -10.26 19.93 -0.05
CA ILE A 95 -10.37 20.11 -1.51
C ILE A 95 -11.81 20.52 -1.90
N ALA A 96 -12.82 19.97 -1.23
CA ALA A 96 -14.22 20.39 -1.40
C ALA A 96 -14.43 21.83 -0.89
N ALA A 97 -13.88 22.17 0.28
CA ALA A 97 -13.94 23.53 0.85
C ALA A 97 -13.18 24.57 0.01
N ALA A 98 -12.09 24.18 -0.65
CA ALA A 98 -11.38 25.05 -1.59
C ALA A 98 -12.19 25.36 -2.87
N ASN A 99 -13.11 24.46 -3.26
CA ASN A 99 -14.05 24.68 -4.37
C ASN A 99 -15.36 25.37 -3.93
N GLU A 100 -15.65 25.44 -2.63
CA GLU A 100 -16.80 26.21 -2.09
C GLU A 100 -16.59 27.73 -2.16
N GLY A 101 -15.38 28.22 -2.45
CA GLY A 101 -15.10 29.62 -2.72
C GLY A 101 -15.61 30.13 -4.08
N GLY A 102 -16.11 29.25 -4.96
CA GLY A 102 -16.46 29.56 -6.34
C GLY A 102 -17.84 29.06 -6.77
N GLY A 103 -18.91 29.63 -6.22
CA GLY A 103 -20.24 29.61 -6.84
C GLY A 103 -21.24 28.57 -6.32
N GLY A 104 -22.11 29.01 -5.42
CA GLY A 104 -23.54 28.69 -5.47
C GLY A 104 -24.05 27.31 -5.00
N ALA A 105 -23.21 26.32 -4.70
CA ALA A 105 -23.69 24.95 -4.41
C ALA A 105 -23.31 24.35 -3.03
N GLY A 106 -22.57 25.06 -2.19
CA GLY A 106 -22.03 24.51 -0.92
C GLY A 106 -23.03 24.37 0.24
N LEU A 107 -24.01 25.26 0.33
CA LEU A 107 -24.88 25.31 1.52
C LEU A 107 -26.02 24.27 1.53
N GLY A 108 -26.37 23.68 0.38
CA GLY A 108 -27.43 22.66 0.29
C GLY A 108 -26.90 21.22 0.20
N ALA A 109 -25.73 21.03 -0.42
CA ALA A 109 -25.14 19.71 -0.64
C ALA A 109 -24.22 19.26 0.52
N GLY A 110 -23.54 20.17 1.21
CA GLY A 110 -22.70 19.85 2.36
C GLY A 110 -23.49 19.31 3.56
N LEU A 111 -24.71 19.83 3.75
CA LEU A 111 -25.66 19.32 4.75
C LEU A 111 -26.33 18.01 4.29
N GLY A 112 -26.68 17.86 3.01
CA GLY A 112 -27.32 16.65 2.47
C GLY A 112 -26.38 15.44 2.39
N ALA A 113 -25.17 15.62 1.88
CA ALA A 113 -24.14 14.59 1.86
C ALA A 113 -23.57 14.34 3.27
N GLY A 114 -23.44 15.40 4.08
CA GLY A 114 -23.08 15.29 5.50
C GLY A 114 -24.12 14.50 6.30
N MET A 115 -25.41 14.66 6.02
CA MET A 115 -26.47 13.84 6.62
C MET A 115 -26.41 12.39 6.16
N VAL A 116 -26.24 12.10 4.87
CA VAL A 116 -26.16 10.71 4.39
C VAL A 116 -24.92 9.99 4.94
N LEU A 117 -23.79 10.69 5.02
CA LEU A 117 -22.56 10.16 5.64
C LEU A 117 -22.73 9.98 7.15
N ALA A 118 -23.34 10.95 7.85
CA ALA A 118 -23.64 10.85 9.28
C ALA A 118 -24.66 9.73 9.58
N GLN A 119 -25.63 9.51 8.70
CA GLN A 119 -26.66 8.49 8.86
C GLN A 119 -26.09 7.08 8.59
N ASN A 120 -25.17 6.94 7.63
CA ASN A 120 -24.41 5.70 7.43
C ASN A 120 -23.39 5.44 8.57
N MET A 121 -22.74 6.47 9.11
CA MET A 121 -21.89 6.33 10.30
C MET A 121 -22.68 5.99 11.57
N MET A 122 -23.86 6.60 11.76
CA MET A 122 -24.72 6.31 12.91
C MET A 122 -25.38 4.93 12.79
N GLY A 123 -25.57 4.42 11.57
CA GLY A 123 -25.95 3.04 11.31
C GLY A 123 -24.84 2.03 11.61
N ALA A 124 -23.58 2.38 11.34
CA ALA A 124 -22.41 1.54 11.63
C ALA A 124 -22.04 1.51 13.13
N LEU A 125 -22.41 2.53 13.91
CA LEU A 125 -22.21 2.58 15.37
C LEU A 125 -23.35 1.94 16.18
N LYS A 126 -24.45 1.51 15.55
CA LYS A 126 -25.56 0.86 16.24
C LYS A 126 -25.30 -0.65 16.24
N PRO A 127 -24.98 -1.28 17.39
CA PRO A 127 -24.94 -2.74 17.45
C PRO A 127 -26.35 -3.25 17.11
N ALA A 128 -26.40 -4.19 16.18
CA ALA A 128 -27.61 -4.80 15.67
C ALA A 128 -28.45 -5.37 16.82
N ALA A 129 -29.46 -4.61 17.26
CA ALA A 129 -30.56 -5.11 18.05
C ALA A 129 -31.55 -5.76 17.08
N GLU A 130 -31.31 -7.05 16.87
CA GLU A 130 -32.29 -8.14 16.76
C GLU A 130 -33.73 -7.75 16.35
N ALA A 131 -34.04 -8.00 15.07
CA ALA A 131 -35.39 -8.29 14.62
C ALA A 131 -35.46 -9.79 14.29
N ALA A 132 -36.24 -10.53 15.08
CA ALA A 132 -36.56 -11.93 14.83
C ALA A 132 -37.40 -12.09 13.55
N PRO A 133 -37.29 -13.24 12.87
CA PRO A 133 -38.43 -14.15 12.89
C PRO A 133 -38.04 -15.62 13.13
N ALA A 134 -39.04 -16.37 13.59
CA ALA A 134 -38.99 -17.77 13.95
C ALA A 134 -38.64 -18.70 12.77
N GLY A 135 -37.80 -19.70 13.04
CA GLY A 135 -37.52 -20.81 12.14
C GLY A 135 -36.53 -21.79 12.77
N ALA A 136 -37.02 -22.96 13.17
CA ALA A 136 -36.29 -23.99 13.89
C ALA A 136 -35.17 -24.65 13.04
N SER A 137 -33.99 -24.85 13.64
CA SER A 137 -33.27 -26.14 13.73
C SER A 137 -31.76 -25.96 13.91
N ALA A 138 -31.21 -26.76 14.84
CA ALA A 138 -29.84 -27.27 14.94
C ALA A 138 -28.66 -26.35 15.39
N ALA A 139 -27.90 -26.95 16.33
CA ALA A 139 -26.51 -26.69 16.72
C ALA A 139 -26.21 -25.53 17.69
N ALA A 140 -25.95 -25.89 18.95
CA ALA A 140 -25.09 -25.14 19.87
C ALA A 140 -23.62 -25.12 19.36
N PRO A 141 -22.68 -24.43 20.03
CA PRO A 141 -22.67 -23.08 20.62
C PRO A 141 -21.39 -22.30 20.18
N ALA A 142 -21.29 -20.99 20.43
CA ALA A 142 -19.98 -20.31 20.40
C ALA A 142 -19.89 -19.23 21.47
N VAL A 143 -19.27 -19.65 22.57
CA VAL A 143 -18.65 -18.80 23.60
C VAL A 143 -17.90 -17.67 22.91
N GLN A 144 -18.13 -16.43 23.36
CA GLN A 144 -17.29 -15.27 23.03
C GLN A 144 -15.86 -15.57 23.51
N GLY A 145 -15.10 -16.28 22.68
CA GLY A 145 -13.77 -16.73 23.00
C GLY A 145 -12.81 -15.58 22.80
N GLU A 146 -12.11 -15.17 23.85
CA GLU A 146 -10.98 -14.25 23.77
C GLU A 146 -10.08 -14.66 22.59
N THR A 147 -9.75 -13.71 21.71
CA THR A 147 -8.86 -13.92 20.56
C THR A 147 -7.48 -13.32 20.84
N LYS A 148 -6.44 -13.87 20.20
CA LYS A 148 -5.06 -13.36 20.17
C LYS A 148 -4.56 -13.25 18.73
N PHE A 149 -3.53 -12.46 18.47
CA PHE A 149 -2.90 -12.40 17.15
C PHE A 149 -1.85 -13.51 17.00
N CYS A 150 -1.79 -14.11 15.81
CA CYS A 150 -0.75 -15.06 15.45
C CYS A 150 0.60 -14.35 15.30
N LEU A 151 1.62 -14.83 16.01
CA LEU A 151 2.97 -14.24 15.97
C LEU A 151 3.73 -14.48 14.65
N GLU A 152 3.29 -15.44 13.83
CA GLU A 152 3.96 -15.76 12.56
C GLU A 152 3.27 -15.12 11.35
N CYS A 153 1.94 -15.07 11.31
CA CYS A 153 1.20 -14.57 10.14
C CYS A 153 0.29 -13.38 10.42
N GLY A 154 0.21 -12.90 11.67
CA GLY A 154 -0.55 -11.70 12.05
C GLY A 154 -2.08 -11.86 12.07
N LYS A 155 -2.62 -13.03 11.72
CA LYS A 155 -4.07 -13.26 11.72
C LYS A 155 -4.64 -13.47 13.13
N THR A 156 -5.89 -13.07 13.32
CA THR A 156 -6.63 -13.25 14.58
C THR A 156 -7.01 -14.71 14.77
N ILE A 157 -6.64 -15.28 15.90
CA ILE A 157 -6.87 -16.68 16.26
C ILE A 157 -7.49 -16.78 17.66
N PRO A 158 -8.14 -17.89 18.03
CA PRO A 158 -8.65 -18.10 19.40
C PRO A 158 -7.48 -18.11 20.40
N LYS A 159 -7.61 -17.46 21.57
CA LYS A 159 -6.55 -17.39 22.60
C LYS A 159 -6.11 -18.76 23.11
N ARG A 160 -7.03 -19.74 23.09
CA ARG A 160 -6.77 -21.16 23.43
C ARG A 160 -6.02 -21.96 22.34
N ALA A 161 -5.82 -21.38 21.15
CA ALA A 161 -5.15 -22.06 20.05
C ALA A 161 -3.64 -22.13 20.31
N LYS A 162 -3.10 -23.36 20.37
CA LYS A 162 -1.66 -23.66 20.43
C LYS A 162 -0.99 -23.67 19.06
N PHE A 163 -1.78 -23.74 17.99
CA PHE A 163 -1.32 -23.69 16.60
C PHE A 163 -2.27 -22.79 15.81
N CYS A 164 -1.70 -22.02 14.87
CA CYS A 164 -2.48 -21.12 14.04
C CYS A 164 -3.25 -21.94 12.97
N PRO A 165 -4.60 -21.85 12.92
CA PRO A 165 -5.38 -22.57 11.91
C PRO A 165 -5.15 -22.04 10.48
N GLU A 166 -4.55 -20.86 10.34
CA GLU A 166 -4.35 -20.19 9.06
C GLU A 166 -3.00 -20.46 8.43
N CYS A 167 -1.94 -20.63 9.23
CA CYS A 167 -0.57 -20.83 8.72
C CYS A 167 0.15 -22.04 9.32
N GLY A 168 -0.44 -22.73 10.31
CA GLY A 168 0.17 -23.87 10.99
C GLY A 168 1.20 -23.53 12.07
N GLY A 169 1.58 -22.25 12.22
CA GLY A 169 2.59 -21.79 13.18
C GLY A 169 2.23 -22.05 14.64
N ALA A 170 3.20 -22.46 15.46
CA ALA A 170 3.00 -22.70 16.89
C ALA A 170 2.75 -21.39 17.66
N GLN A 171 1.84 -21.43 18.63
CA GLN A 171 1.32 -20.27 19.38
C GLN A 171 1.49 -20.52 20.88
N SER A 172 2.73 -20.41 21.35
CA SER A 172 3.07 -20.43 22.78
C SER A 172 2.53 -19.22 23.52
#